data_AF-A0A383B1Y3-F1
#
_entry.id   AF-A0A383B1Y3-F1
#
_cell.length_a   1.000
_cell.length_b   1.000
_cell.length_c   1.000
_cell.angle_alpha   90.00
_cell.angle_beta   90.00
_cell.angle_gamma   90.00
#
_symmetry.space_group_name_H-M   'P 1'
#
loop_
_entity.id
_entity.type
_entity.pdbx_description
1 polymer ?
#
loop_
_entity_poly.entity_id
_entity_poly.type
_entity_poly.pdbx_seq_one_letter_code
_entity_poly.pdbx_strand_id
1 'polypeptide(L)'
;EKILFLGEWCKLYKYKYAWSELDCEVHPYHWDDRERFRKDYIYLNNLYERYLPLLSQLMNQIHGVDHSCRYWRMIVGPWLYYFIGIFFDRYLSIESVGNKGEVTNVWLPPFEPEKYIPKNFSTFRDWNFGDDYNHYLFKQIIEALGKIPSEIKTKHLSSYPQREFFKRKPSSSGRGKDLVRKILVATGRLIPSKFNKVVFVNSFLNSKDLIRLQWELGQLPFPCTPIVISEHKPINWELRKRIVFSGE
;
A
#
# COMPACT_ATOMS: atom_id res chain seq x y z
N GLU A 1 -14.28 23.88 -19.81
CA GLU A 1 -13.04 23.29 -20.33
C GLU A 1 -13.29 21.81 -20.50
N LYS A 2 -12.72 21.19 -21.55
CA LYS A 2 -12.84 19.76 -21.80
C LYS A 2 -11.98 18.99 -20.80
N ILE A 3 -12.54 17.97 -20.15
CA ILE A 3 -11.87 17.19 -19.11
C ILE A 3 -11.38 15.85 -19.68
N LEU A 4 -10.11 15.51 -19.46
CA LEU A 4 -9.57 14.20 -19.80
C LEU A 4 -9.49 13.31 -18.55
N PHE A 5 -10.27 12.23 -18.54
CA PHE A 5 -10.12 11.16 -17.56
C PHE A 5 -8.99 10.20 -17.97
N LEU A 6 -8.15 9.80 -17.03
CA LEU A 6 -7.02 8.88 -17.31
C LEU A 6 -7.45 7.41 -17.53
N GLY A 7 -8.72 7.12 -17.34
CA GLY A 7 -9.31 5.82 -17.60
C GLY A 7 -10.73 5.71 -17.04
N GLU A 8 -11.39 4.59 -17.34
CA GLU A 8 -12.77 4.33 -16.94
C GLU A 8 -12.97 4.30 -15.41
N TRP A 9 -11.93 3.94 -14.64
CA TRP A 9 -11.98 3.94 -13.18
C TRP A 9 -12.17 5.33 -12.56
N CYS A 10 -11.94 6.42 -13.30
CA CYS A 10 -12.26 7.78 -12.84
C CYS A 10 -13.78 8.06 -12.85
N LYS A 11 -14.56 7.38 -13.70
CA LYS A 11 -16.01 7.57 -13.85
C LYS A 11 -16.80 6.68 -12.91
N LEU A 12 -16.60 6.85 -11.60
CA LEU A 12 -17.31 6.08 -10.60
C LEU A 12 -18.84 6.24 -10.77
N TYR A 13 -19.56 5.13 -10.83
CA TYR A 13 -21.02 5.14 -11.05
C TYR A 13 -21.77 5.97 -10.02
N LYS A 14 -21.30 5.99 -8.77
CA LYS A 14 -21.86 6.80 -7.67
C LYS A 14 -21.86 8.31 -7.96
N TYR A 15 -21.01 8.78 -8.88
CA TYR A 15 -20.91 10.18 -9.30
C TYR A 15 -21.40 10.42 -10.73
N LYS A 16 -22.16 9.48 -11.31
CA LYS A 16 -22.67 9.59 -12.68
C LYS A 16 -23.40 10.90 -12.93
N TYR A 17 -24.23 11.33 -11.98
CA TYR A 17 -24.95 12.60 -12.03
C TYR A 17 -24.04 13.81 -12.25
N ALA A 18 -22.78 13.77 -11.81
CA ALA A 18 -21.84 14.88 -11.95
C ALA A 18 -21.03 14.74 -13.24
N TRP A 19 -20.44 13.57 -13.51
CA TRP A 19 -19.53 13.43 -14.65
C TRP A 19 -20.24 13.27 -16.00
N SER A 20 -21.51 12.84 -16.04
CA SER A 20 -22.23 12.69 -17.32
C SER A 20 -22.60 14.04 -17.96
N GLU A 21 -22.56 15.12 -17.19
CA GLU A 21 -22.84 16.48 -17.65
C GLU A 21 -21.57 17.23 -18.09
N LEU A 22 -20.39 16.65 -17.85
CA LEU A 22 -19.10 17.25 -18.21
C LEU A 22 -18.77 16.94 -19.68
N ASP A 23 -18.26 17.94 -20.40
CA ASP A 23 -17.55 17.72 -21.66
C ASP A 23 -16.24 16.98 -21.34
N CYS A 24 -16.24 15.67 -21.53
CA CYS A 24 -15.14 14.80 -21.10
C CYS A 24 -14.80 13.70 -22.10
N GLU A 25 -13.53 13.31 -22.09
CA GLU A 25 -13.00 12.16 -22.81
C GLU A 25 -12.27 11.23 -21.85
N VAL A 26 -12.09 9.98 -22.29
CA VAL A 26 -11.35 8.97 -21.52
C VAL A 26 -10.12 8.56 -22.31
N HIS A 27 -8.95 8.69 -21.68
CA HIS A 27 -7.71 8.21 -22.22
C HIS A 27 -7.70 6.67 -22.21
N PRO A 28 -7.31 6.00 -23.30
CA PRO A 28 -7.21 4.54 -23.35
C PRO A 28 -6.26 4.02 -22.28
N TYR A 29 -6.67 2.96 -21.58
CA TYR A 29 -5.81 2.38 -20.56
C TYR A 29 -4.69 1.55 -21.18
N HIS A 30 -3.47 1.76 -20.70
CA HIS A 30 -2.28 1.15 -21.26
C HIS A 30 -2.24 -0.38 -21.14
N TRP A 31 -2.89 -0.98 -20.13
CA TRP A 31 -2.95 -2.44 -19.94
C TRP A 31 -4.19 -3.11 -20.55
N ASP A 32 -5.04 -2.37 -21.26
CA ASP A 32 -6.06 -2.98 -22.12
C ASP A 32 -5.39 -3.68 -23.32
N ASP A 33 -4.21 -3.23 -23.74
CA ASP A 33 -3.33 -3.96 -24.65
C ASP A 33 -2.66 -5.13 -23.91
N ARG A 34 -3.06 -6.35 -24.26
CA ARG A 34 -2.58 -7.59 -23.66
C ARG A 34 -1.11 -7.89 -23.94
N GLU A 35 -0.59 -7.48 -25.10
CA GLU A 35 0.83 -7.66 -25.42
C GLU A 35 1.68 -6.68 -24.61
N ARG A 36 1.22 -5.44 -24.46
CA ARG A 36 1.87 -4.47 -23.57
C ARG A 36 1.85 -4.94 -22.12
N PHE A 37 0.69 -5.38 -21.62
CA PHE A 37 0.57 -5.93 -20.26
C PHE A 37 1.56 -7.07 -20.00
N ARG A 38 1.72 -8.00 -20.96
CA ARG A 38 2.67 -9.11 -20.84
C ARG A 38 4.12 -8.63 -20.81
N LYS A 39 4.49 -7.66 -21.65
CA LYS A 39 5.84 -7.07 -21.66
C LYS A 39 6.14 -6.34 -20.35
N ASP A 40 5.19 -5.53 -19.88
CA ASP A 40 5.30 -4.77 -18.65
C ASP A 40 5.40 -5.71 -17.43
N TYR A 41 4.66 -6.82 -17.41
CA TYR A 41 4.78 -7.83 -16.37
C TYR A 41 6.20 -8.40 -16.26
N ILE A 42 6.82 -8.76 -17.40
CA ILE A 42 8.21 -9.26 -17.44
C ILE A 42 9.18 -8.17 -16.98
N TYR A 43 8.98 -6.94 -17.45
CA TYR A 43 9.79 -5.78 -17.05
C TYR A 43 9.73 -5.55 -15.54
N LEU A 44 8.53 -5.54 -14.94
CA LEU A 44 8.31 -5.34 -13.52
C LEU A 44 8.96 -6.44 -12.67
N ASN A 45 8.91 -7.69 -13.13
CA ASN A 45 9.60 -8.79 -12.44
C ASN A 45 11.12 -8.60 -12.46
N ASN A 46 11.69 -8.20 -13.59
CA ASN A 46 13.12 -7.91 -13.70
C ASN A 46 13.52 -6.70 -12.84
N LEU A 47 12.68 -5.68 -12.79
CA LEU A 47 12.87 -4.50 -11.97
C LEU A 47 12.87 -4.87 -10.48
N TYR A 48 11.91 -5.69 -10.06
CA TYR A 48 11.87 -6.25 -8.71
C TYR A 48 13.16 -7.02 -8.36
N GLU A 49 13.60 -7.93 -9.22
CA GLU A 49 14.81 -8.72 -8.97
C GLU A 49 16.09 -7.88 -8.96
N ARG A 50 16.11 -6.75 -9.68
CA ARG A 50 17.21 -5.78 -9.65
C ARG A 50 17.26 -4.98 -8.34
N TYR A 51 16.10 -4.49 -7.88
CA TYR A 51 16.05 -3.61 -6.70
C TYR A 51 16.04 -4.36 -5.37
N LEU A 52 15.62 -5.62 -5.33
CA LEU A 52 15.56 -6.39 -4.09
C LEU A 52 16.93 -6.55 -3.39
N PRO A 53 18.05 -6.88 -4.07
CA PRO A 53 19.36 -6.94 -3.43
C PRO A 53 19.83 -5.59 -2.88
N LEU A 54 19.59 -4.50 -3.62
CA LEU A 54 19.92 -3.14 -3.15
C LEU A 54 19.14 -2.78 -1.89
N LEU A 55 17.84 -3.08 -1.88
CA LEU A 55 16.98 -2.90 -0.72
C LEU A 55 17.43 -3.77 0.46
N SER A 56 17.83 -5.01 0.21
CA SER A 56 18.37 -5.92 1.23
C SER A 56 19.60 -5.34 1.92
N GLN A 57 20.57 -4.82 1.15
CA GLN A 57 21.78 -4.20 1.70
C GLN A 57 21.43 -2.95 2.52
N LEU A 58 20.54 -2.11 2.00
CA LEU A 58 20.09 -0.92 2.69
C LEU A 58 19.38 -1.25 4.01
N MET A 59 18.56 -2.30 4.04
CA MET A 59 17.89 -2.74 5.25
C MET A 59 18.89 -3.28 6.29
N ASN A 60 19.89 -4.05 5.87
CA ASN A 60 21.00 -4.46 6.75
C ASN A 60 21.70 -3.25 7.39
N GLN A 61 22.04 -2.23 6.59
CA GLN A 61 22.67 -1.00 7.06
C GLN A 61 21.79 -0.23 8.05
N ILE A 62 20.51 -0.03 7.73
CA ILE A 62 19.56 0.70 8.58
C ILE A 62 19.34 -0.01 9.92
N HIS A 63 19.29 -1.35 9.90
CA HIS A 63 18.99 -2.16 11.07
C HIS A 63 20.24 -2.61 11.85
N GLY A 64 21.44 -2.40 11.33
CA GLY A 64 22.69 -2.85 11.95
C GLY A 64 22.78 -4.38 12.03
N VAL A 65 22.25 -5.08 11.03
CA VAL A 65 22.21 -6.55 10.96
C VAL A 65 22.85 -7.04 9.65
N ASP A 66 23.16 -8.33 9.58
CA ASP A 66 23.70 -8.96 8.38
C ASP A 66 22.85 -10.18 7.98
N HIS A 67 21.68 -9.91 7.41
CA HIS A 67 20.76 -10.94 6.90
C HIS A 67 20.89 -11.11 5.39
N SER A 68 20.60 -12.33 4.91
CA SER A 68 20.67 -12.64 3.48
C SER A 68 19.59 -11.93 2.66
N CYS A 69 19.81 -11.78 1.34
CA CYS A 69 18.79 -11.29 0.42
C CYS A 69 17.51 -12.15 0.46
N ARG A 70 17.64 -13.47 0.67
CA ARG A 70 16.48 -14.37 0.87
C ARG A 70 15.66 -14.00 2.11
N TYR A 71 16.32 -13.60 3.21
CA TYR A 71 15.62 -13.13 4.40
C TYR A 71 14.78 -11.88 4.07
N TRP A 72 15.40 -10.87 3.46
CA TRP A 72 14.70 -9.64 3.08
C TRP A 72 13.65 -9.86 2.01
N ARG A 73 13.82 -10.82 1.09
CA ARG A 73 12.79 -11.25 0.15
C ARG A 73 11.50 -11.67 0.85
N MET A 74 11.60 -12.35 1.99
CA MET A 74 10.42 -12.77 2.75
C MET A 74 9.77 -11.59 3.50
N ILE A 75 10.58 -10.65 4.01
CA ILE A 75 10.08 -9.55 4.84
C ILE A 75 9.59 -8.36 4.00
N VAL A 76 10.45 -7.80 3.15
CA VAL A 76 10.18 -6.58 2.36
C VAL A 76 9.83 -6.86 0.90
N GLY A 77 10.13 -8.06 0.39
CA GLY A 77 9.84 -8.44 -1.00
C GLY A 77 8.37 -8.26 -1.41
N PRO A 78 7.37 -8.72 -0.61
CA PRO A 78 5.97 -8.49 -0.93
C PRO A 78 5.63 -6.99 -1.02
N TRP A 79 6.17 -6.16 -0.13
CA TRP A 79 5.96 -4.72 -0.21
C TRP A 79 6.58 -4.14 -1.49
N LEU A 80 7.82 -4.50 -1.84
CA LEU A 80 8.51 -4.02 -3.03
C LEU A 80 7.77 -4.40 -4.32
N TYR A 81 7.32 -5.64 -4.43
CA TYR A 81 6.57 -6.13 -5.59
C TYR A 81 5.30 -5.31 -5.85
N TYR A 82 4.50 -5.10 -4.80
CA TYR A 82 3.29 -4.28 -4.91
C TYR A 82 3.63 -2.81 -5.18
N PHE A 83 4.63 -2.26 -4.48
CA PHE A 83 5.04 -0.87 -4.62
C PHE A 83 5.43 -0.54 -6.05
N ILE A 84 6.33 -1.32 -6.65
CA ILE A 84 6.80 -1.09 -8.02
C ILE A 84 5.63 -1.18 -9.01
N GLY A 85 4.80 -2.22 -8.94
CA GLY A 85 3.67 -2.39 -9.87
C GLY A 85 2.64 -1.26 -9.79
N ILE A 86 2.27 -0.85 -8.57
CA ILE A 86 1.34 0.25 -8.31
C ILE A 86 1.87 1.58 -8.87
N PHE A 87 3.14 1.90 -8.60
CA PHE A 87 3.73 3.15 -9.06
C PHE A 87 3.94 3.15 -10.58
N PHE A 88 4.31 2.02 -11.16
CA PHE A 88 4.52 1.89 -12.61
C PHE A 88 3.24 2.11 -13.41
N ASP A 89 2.11 1.53 -12.97
CA ASP A 89 0.78 1.77 -13.55
C ASP A 89 0.41 3.27 -13.59
N ARG A 90 0.61 3.96 -12.46
CA ARG A 90 0.35 5.41 -12.34
C ARG A 90 1.32 6.23 -13.18
N TYR A 91 2.58 5.82 -13.20
CA TYR A 91 3.63 6.44 -14.01
C TYR A 91 3.25 6.39 -15.49
N LEU A 92 2.90 5.22 -16.03
CA LEU A 92 2.50 5.07 -17.43
C LEU A 92 1.24 5.86 -17.76
N SER A 93 0.30 5.95 -16.82
CA SER A 93 -0.93 6.72 -16.98
C SER A 93 -0.66 8.22 -17.12
N ILE A 94 0.31 8.78 -16.39
CA ILE A 94 0.71 10.19 -16.52
C ILE A 94 1.66 10.42 -17.69
N GLU A 95 2.62 9.52 -17.89
CA GLU A 95 3.61 9.63 -18.97
C GLU A 95 2.93 9.64 -20.35
N SER A 96 1.94 8.77 -20.56
CA SER A 96 1.22 8.65 -21.84
C SER A 96 0.50 9.94 -22.25
N VAL A 97 -0.18 10.61 -21.32
CA VAL A 97 -0.83 11.91 -21.60
C VAL A 97 0.15 13.07 -21.64
N GLY A 98 1.18 13.05 -20.78
CA GLY A 98 2.20 14.10 -20.73
C GLY A 98 3.05 14.16 -21.99
N ASN A 99 3.39 13.01 -22.58
CA ASN A 99 4.16 12.95 -23.83
C ASN A 99 3.39 13.47 -25.04
N LYS A 100 2.04 13.37 -25.04
CA LYS A 100 1.20 13.81 -26.14
C LYS A 100 0.79 15.29 -26.04
N GLY A 101 1.00 15.92 -24.89
CA GLY A 101 0.55 17.29 -24.64
C GLY A 101 -0.98 17.43 -24.62
N GLU A 102 -1.71 16.34 -24.33
CA GLU A 102 -3.18 16.32 -24.31
C GLU A 102 -3.77 17.11 -23.12
N VAL A 103 -2.96 17.38 -22.09
CA VAL A 103 -3.40 18.00 -20.83
C VAL A 103 -2.72 19.34 -20.63
N THR A 104 -3.51 20.40 -20.53
CA THR A 104 -3.02 21.78 -20.34
C THR A 104 -2.76 22.13 -18.88
N ASN A 105 -3.50 21.53 -17.93
CA ASN A 105 -3.36 21.79 -16.51
C ASN A 105 -3.92 20.63 -15.66
N VAL A 106 -3.42 20.48 -14.45
CA VAL A 106 -3.94 19.59 -13.41
C VAL A 106 -4.11 20.35 -12.09
N TRP A 107 -5.24 20.16 -11.43
CA TRP A 107 -5.44 20.71 -10.08
C TRP A 107 -4.96 19.74 -9.01
N LEU A 108 -4.08 20.24 -8.15
CA LEU A 108 -3.49 19.50 -7.04
C LEU A 108 -3.89 20.14 -5.71
N PRO A 109 -4.24 19.35 -4.69
CA PRO A 109 -4.47 19.87 -3.36
C PRO A 109 -3.12 20.09 -2.64
N PRO A 110 -3.07 20.96 -1.61
CA PRO A 110 -1.90 21.17 -0.79
C PRO A 110 -1.69 19.97 0.16
N PHE A 111 -1.17 18.86 -0.36
CA PHE A 111 -0.87 17.68 0.45
C PHE A 111 0.24 17.95 1.47
N GLU A 112 0.02 17.48 2.70
CA GLU A 112 1.05 17.36 3.75
C GLU A 112 1.66 15.95 3.68
N PRO A 113 2.93 15.78 3.23
CA PRO A 113 3.53 14.47 2.99
C PRO A 113 3.45 13.51 4.18
N GLU A 114 3.55 14.02 5.42
CA GLU A 114 3.48 13.26 6.66
C GLU A 114 2.17 12.47 6.79
N LYS A 115 1.08 12.97 6.20
CA LYS A 115 -0.24 12.32 6.23
C LYS A 115 -0.36 11.18 5.22
N TYR A 116 0.56 11.05 4.27
CA TYR A 116 0.50 10.09 3.16
C TYR A 116 1.65 9.07 3.18
N ILE A 117 2.30 8.90 4.34
CA ILE A 117 3.28 7.82 4.54
C ILE A 117 2.62 6.65 5.26
N PRO A 118 2.44 5.48 4.61
CA PRO A 118 1.87 4.31 5.25
C PRO A 118 2.83 3.78 6.32
N LYS A 119 2.28 3.40 7.49
CA LYS A 119 3.06 2.90 8.63
C LYS A 119 3.57 1.48 8.43
N ASN A 120 2.87 0.67 7.63
CA ASN A 120 3.20 -0.71 7.34
C ASN A 120 2.58 -1.14 6.01
N PHE A 121 2.91 -2.35 5.57
CA PHE A 121 2.45 -2.89 4.31
C PHE A 121 0.91 -3.04 4.23
N SER A 122 0.24 -3.43 5.32
CA SER A 122 -1.23 -3.51 5.33
C SER A 122 -1.85 -2.14 5.08
N THR A 123 -1.37 -1.11 5.78
CA THR A 123 -1.83 0.27 5.58
C THR A 123 -1.59 0.73 4.15
N PHE A 124 -0.41 0.46 3.58
CA PHE A 124 -0.12 0.78 2.17
C PHE A 124 -1.11 0.10 1.22
N ARG A 125 -1.32 -1.21 1.38
CA ARG A 125 -2.26 -1.97 0.56
C ARG A 125 -3.68 -1.44 0.65
N ASP A 126 -4.14 -1.12 1.86
CA ASP A 126 -5.49 -0.61 2.08
C ASP A 126 -5.66 0.80 1.49
N TRP A 127 -4.64 1.66 1.60
CA TRP A 127 -4.67 3.03 1.08
C TRP A 127 -4.60 3.09 -0.44
N ASN A 128 -3.95 2.12 -1.09
CA ASN A 128 -3.84 2.05 -2.55
C ASN A 128 -5.19 2.05 -3.28
N PHE A 129 -6.28 1.63 -2.62
CA PHE A 129 -7.62 1.65 -3.19
C PHE A 129 -8.38 2.97 -2.97
N GLY A 130 -7.83 3.90 -2.18
CA GLY A 130 -8.48 5.17 -1.85
C GLY A 130 -8.06 6.32 -2.77
N ASP A 131 -9.02 7.14 -3.16
CA ASP A 131 -8.81 8.28 -4.07
C ASP A 131 -7.78 9.27 -3.52
N ASP A 132 -7.83 9.60 -2.23
CA ASP A 132 -6.91 10.56 -1.60
C ASP A 132 -5.43 10.15 -1.71
N TYR A 133 -5.14 8.88 -1.44
CA TYR A 133 -3.77 8.37 -1.51
C TYR A 133 -3.32 8.27 -2.98
N ASN A 134 -4.20 7.86 -3.87
CA ASN A 134 -3.92 7.85 -5.30
C ASN A 134 -3.62 9.24 -5.85
N HIS A 135 -4.38 10.24 -5.46
CA HIS A 135 -4.14 11.64 -5.87
C HIS A 135 -2.79 12.14 -5.35
N TYR A 136 -2.42 11.78 -4.12
CA TYR A 136 -1.07 12.05 -3.60
C TYR A 136 0.02 11.38 -4.45
N LEU A 137 -0.14 10.10 -4.81
CA LEU A 137 0.82 9.40 -5.67
C LEU A 137 0.93 10.03 -7.06
N PHE A 138 -0.21 10.34 -7.68
CA PHE A 138 -0.25 11.02 -8.98
C PHE A 138 0.41 12.40 -8.93
N LYS A 139 0.20 13.18 -7.86
CA LYS A 139 0.94 14.43 -7.64
C LYS A 139 2.45 14.20 -7.71
N GLN A 140 2.96 13.24 -6.94
CA GLN A 140 4.41 12.99 -6.89
C GLN A 140 4.97 12.62 -8.26
N ILE A 141 4.22 11.85 -9.05
CA ILE A 141 4.60 11.46 -10.41
C ILE A 141 4.57 12.66 -11.37
N ILE A 142 3.52 13.49 -11.32
CA ILE A 142 3.38 14.70 -12.14
C ILE A 142 4.55 15.66 -11.87
N GLU A 143 4.84 15.92 -10.59
CA GLU A 143 5.95 16.78 -10.17
C GLU A 143 7.30 16.22 -10.60
N ALA A 144 7.52 14.90 -10.46
CA ALA A 144 8.77 14.27 -10.84
C ALA A 144 9.00 14.25 -12.38
N LEU A 145 7.94 14.07 -13.16
CA LEU A 145 8.02 14.07 -14.62
C LEU A 145 8.17 15.48 -15.21
N GLY A 146 7.52 16.48 -14.62
CA GLY A 146 7.57 17.87 -15.12
C GLY A 146 6.95 18.08 -16.51
N LYS A 147 6.18 17.10 -17.01
CA LYS A 147 5.61 17.12 -18.37
C LYS A 147 4.22 17.76 -18.45
N ILE A 148 3.53 17.93 -17.32
CA ILE A 148 2.17 18.45 -17.25
C ILE A 148 2.15 19.65 -16.31
N PRO A 149 1.68 20.83 -16.74
CA PRO A 149 1.49 21.96 -15.85
C PRO A 149 0.52 21.61 -14.72
N SER A 150 0.79 22.08 -13.51
CA SER A 150 -0.07 21.83 -12.36
C SER A 150 -0.26 23.08 -11.51
N GLU A 151 -1.48 23.27 -11.00
CA GLU A 151 -1.86 24.37 -10.12
C GLU A 151 -2.32 23.84 -8.76
N ILE A 152 -1.82 24.45 -7.67
CA ILE A 152 -2.29 24.13 -6.32
C ILE A 152 -3.59 24.88 -6.03
N LYS A 153 -4.68 24.14 -5.78
CA LYS A 153 -5.98 24.71 -5.39
C LYS A 153 -6.28 24.42 -3.91
N THR A 154 -6.39 25.48 -3.11
CA THR A 154 -6.74 25.42 -1.68
C THR A 154 -8.25 25.47 -1.41
N LYS A 155 -9.05 25.94 -2.38
CA LYS A 155 -10.45 26.38 -2.13
C LYS A 155 -11.53 25.30 -1.97
N HIS A 156 -11.21 24.00 -2.03
CA HIS A 156 -12.23 22.92 -1.99
C HIS A 156 -11.93 21.75 -1.03
N LEU A 157 -11.12 21.97 0.01
CA LEU A 157 -10.79 20.93 1.00
C LEU A 157 -11.97 20.44 1.87
N SER A 158 -13.13 21.09 1.82
CA SER A 158 -14.34 20.67 2.54
C SER A 158 -15.14 19.57 1.82
N SER A 159 -14.87 19.30 0.54
CA SER A 159 -15.62 18.31 -0.26
C SER A 159 -14.80 17.07 -0.67
N TYR A 160 -13.49 17.06 -0.43
CA TYR A 160 -12.73 15.81 -0.50
C TYR A 160 -13.09 14.98 0.73
N PRO A 161 -13.46 13.70 0.59
CA PRO A 161 -13.84 12.86 1.72
C PRO A 161 -12.65 12.73 2.66
N GLN A 162 -12.54 13.62 3.65
CA GLN A 162 -11.50 13.57 4.66
C GLN A 162 -11.61 12.22 5.37
N ARG A 163 -10.72 11.29 5.00
CA ARG A 163 -10.42 10.06 5.74
C ARG A 163 -11.65 9.43 6.42
N GLU A 164 -12.62 8.99 5.64
CA GLU A 164 -13.12 7.65 5.90
C GLU A 164 -12.11 6.67 5.30
N PHE A 165 -10.90 6.60 5.87
CA PHE A 165 -10.16 5.34 5.78
C PHE A 165 -11.18 4.28 6.10
N PHE A 166 -11.31 3.25 5.25
CA PHE A 166 -12.16 2.09 5.47
C PHE A 166 -12.02 1.63 6.93
N LYS A 167 -12.76 2.26 7.85
CA LYS A 167 -13.03 1.76 9.16
C LYS A 167 -13.92 0.63 8.75
N ARG A 168 -13.35 -0.57 8.62
CA ARG A 168 -14.15 -1.79 8.66
C ARG A 168 -15.14 -1.52 9.78
N LYS A 169 -16.42 -1.34 9.45
CA LYS A 169 -17.45 -1.16 10.46
C LYS A 169 -17.19 -2.32 11.42
N PRO A 170 -16.88 -2.07 12.70
CA PRO A 170 -16.72 -3.18 13.62
C PRO A 170 -18.04 -3.94 13.51
N SER A 171 -17.97 -5.19 13.07
CA SER A 171 -19.16 -6.02 12.93
C SER A 171 -19.93 -5.89 14.23
N SER A 172 -21.21 -5.52 14.17
CA SER A 172 -22.06 -5.25 15.34
C SER A 172 -22.08 -6.39 16.36
N SER A 173 -21.64 -7.59 15.96
CA SER A 173 -21.29 -8.69 16.85
C SER A 173 -19.85 -8.59 17.40
N GLY A 174 -19.58 -7.97 18.55
CA GLY A 174 -18.21 -8.15 19.07
C GLY A 174 -17.66 -7.51 20.34
N ARG A 175 -18.34 -6.62 21.08
CA ARG A 175 -17.68 -6.01 22.27
C ARG A 175 -17.17 -7.05 23.28
N GLY A 176 -17.95 -8.10 23.54
CA GLY A 176 -17.52 -9.23 24.39
C GLY A 176 -16.42 -10.09 23.75
N LYS A 177 -16.51 -10.35 22.43
CA LYS A 177 -15.49 -11.13 21.70
C LYS A 177 -14.14 -10.41 21.68
N ASP A 178 -14.15 -9.09 21.57
CA ASP A 178 -12.93 -8.28 21.56
C ASP A 178 -12.26 -8.22 22.94
N LEU A 179 -13.07 -8.16 24.02
CA LEU A 179 -12.56 -8.27 25.38
C LEU A 179 -11.95 -9.65 25.66
N VAL A 180 -12.65 -10.73 25.30
CA VAL A 180 -12.14 -12.11 25.43
C VAL A 180 -10.84 -12.27 24.64
N ARG A 181 -10.78 -11.74 23.43
CA ARG A 181 -9.55 -11.75 22.62
C ARG A 181 -8.42 -10.99 23.30
N LYS A 182 -8.66 -9.81 23.86
CA LYS A 182 -7.63 -9.04 24.59
C LYS A 182 -7.11 -9.81 25.81
N ILE A 183 -8.00 -10.46 26.56
CA ILE A 183 -7.63 -11.29 27.71
C ILE A 183 -6.78 -12.47 27.26
N LEU A 184 -7.20 -13.22 26.23
CA LEU A 184 -6.43 -14.33 25.67
C LEU A 184 -5.05 -13.88 25.17
N VAL A 185 -4.97 -12.73 24.51
CA VAL A 185 -3.67 -12.17 24.08
C VAL A 185 -2.78 -11.80 25.28
N ALA A 186 -3.36 -11.24 26.35
CA ALA A 186 -2.62 -10.89 27.55
C ALA A 186 -2.11 -12.14 28.30
N THR A 187 -2.94 -13.18 28.45
CA THR A 187 -2.51 -14.44 29.07
C THR A 187 -1.50 -15.19 28.21
N GLY A 188 -1.61 -15.10 26.89
CA GLY A 188 -0.61 -15.61 25.94
C GLY A 188 0.80 -15.07 26.17
N ARG A 189 0.93 -13.80 26.61
CA ARG A 189 2.23 -13.19 26.93
C ARG A 189 2.88 -13.76 28.19
N LEU A 190 2.09 -14.37 29.08
CA LEU A 190 2.59 -15.00 30.30
C LEU A 190 3.04 -16.45 30.07
N ILE A 191 2.67 -17.05 28.93
CA ILE A 191 3.09 -18.41 28.58
C ILE A 191 4.58 -18.37 28.20
N PRO A 192 5.46 -19.14 28.87
CA PRO A 192 6.87 -19.21 28.55
C PRO A 192 7.10 -19.57 27.07
N SER A 193 8.05 -18.89 26.42
CA SER A 193 8.35 -19.06 24.99
C SER A 193 8.64 -20.52 24.58
N LYS A 194 9.14 -21.34 25.52
CA LYS A 194 9.38 -22.78 25.32
C LYS A 194 8.12 -23.57 24.93
N PHE A 195 6.92 -23.10 25.29
CA PHE A 195 5.64 -23.74 25.00
C PHE A 195 4.94 -23.18 23.75
N ASN A 196 5.49 -22.16 23.10
CA ASN A 196 4.90 -21.49 21.94
C ASN A 196 5.97 -21.28 20.84
N LYS A 197 6.69 -22.34 20.47
CA LYS A 197 7.78 -22.29 19.48
C LYS A 197 7.28 -22.07 18.05
N VAL A 198 6.09 -22.57 17.74
CA VAL A 198 5.42 -22.55 16.44
C VAL A 198 4.20 -21.66 16.54
N VAL A 199 4.18 -20.60 15.71
CA VAL A 199 3.09 -19.63 15.67
C VAL A 199 2.27 -19.80 14.40
N PHE A 200 0.97 -19.98 14.56
CA PHE A 200 0.02 -20.04 13.45
C PHE A 200 -0.55 -18.65 13.15
N VAL A 201 -0.25 -18.12 11.97
CA VAL A 201 -0.76 -16.83 11.49
C VAL A 201 -1.74 -17.10 10.36
N ASN A 202 -3.00 -16.67 10.53
CA ASN A 202 -4.08 -16.85 9.54
C ASN A 202 -4.15 -18.30 9.00
N SER A 203 -4.18 -19.31 9.89
CA SER A 203 -4.18 -20.72 9.48
C SER A 203 -5.44 -21.18 8.76
N PHE A 204 -6.53 -20.38 8.82
CA PHE A 204 -7.87 -20.74 8.34
C PHE A 204 -8.47 -22.02 8.97
N LEU A 205 -7.81 -22.58 10.00
CA LEU A 205 -8.33 -23.69 10.79
C LEU A 205 -9.42 -23.19 11.74
N ASN A 206 -10.42 -24.02 11.98
CA ASN A 206 -11.35 -23.77 13.08
C ASN A 206 -10.63 -23.95 14.43
N SER A 207 -11.22 -23.42 15.50
CA SER A 207 -10.58 -23.42 16.82
C SER A 207 -10.28 -24.82 17.37
N LYS A 208 -11.08 -25.84 17.04
CA LYS A 208 -10.87 -27.21 17.54
C LYS A 208 -9.63 -27.83 16.91
N ASP A 209 -9.51 -27.72 15.59
CA ASP A 209 -8.36 -28.25 14.85
C ASP A 209 -7.08 -27.51 15.21
N LEU A 210 -7.17 -26.19 15.40
CA LEU A 210 -6.04 -25.37 15.83
C LEU A 210 -5.56 -25.72 17.25
N ILE A 211 -6.49 -26.01 18.18
CA ILE A 211 -6.15 -26.46 19.53
C ILE A 211 -5.51 -27.85 19.47
N ARG A 212 -6.14 -28.79 18.75
CA ARG A 212 -5.62 -30.15 18.58
C ARG A 212 -4.19 -30.13 18.02
N LEU A 213 -3.97 -29.39 16.93
CA LEU A 213 -2.65 -29.27 16.31
C LEU A 213 -1.60 -28.71 17.27
N GLN A 214 -1.96 -27.71 18.09
CA GLN A 214 -1.02 -27.16 19.07
C GLN A 214 -0.68 -28.18 20.16
N TRP A 215 -1.65 -28.96 20.63
CA TRP A 215 -1.39 -30.06 21.56
C TRP A 215 -0.45 -31.12 20.97
N GLU A 216 -0.69 -31.54 19.72
CA GLU A 216 0.15 -32.53 19.02
C GLU A 216 1.59 -32.01 18.82
N LEU A 217 1.77 -30.69 18.72
CA LEU A 217 3.08 -30.04 18.66
C LEU A 217 3.75 -29.82 20.04
N GLY A 218 3.13 -30.32 21.12
CA GLY A 218 3.61 -30.11 22.49
C GLY A 218 3.53 -28.66 22.95
N GLN A 219 2.62 -27.87 22.36
CA GLN A 219 2.43 -26.46 22.66
C GLN A 219 1.20 -26.23 23.53
N LEU A 220 1.22 -25.15 24.30
CA LEU A 220 0.01 -24.70 24.98
C LEU A 220 -0.95 -24.09 23.96
N PRO A 221 -2.23 -24.48 23.95
CA PRO A 221 -3.15 -24.01 22.92
C PRO A 221 -3.36 -22.51 22.99
N PHE A 222 -3.18 -21.86 21.85
CA PHE A 222 -3.45 -20.46 21.64
C PHE A 222 -4.54 -20.31 20.55
N PRO A 223 -5.81 -20.12 20.93
CA PRO A 223 -6.93 -20.17 19.98
C PRO A 223 -7.07 -18.91 19.11
N CYS A 224 -6.28 -17.87 19.35
CA CYS A 224 -6.32 -16.63 18.59
C CYS A 224 -4.91 -16.16 18.27
N THR A 225 -4.60 -15.82 17.02
CA THR A 225 -3.29 -15.25 16.66
C THR A 225 -3.03 -13.95 17.43
N PRO A 226 -1.82 -13.78 18.03
CA PRO A 226 -1.51 -12.58 18.78
C PRO A 226 -1.53 -11.36 17.84
N ILE A 227 -2.05 -10.25 18.34
CA ILE A 227 -2.04 -9.00 17.58
C ILE A 227 -0.65 -8.39 17.75
N VAL A 228 0.11 -8.35 16.65
CA VAL A 228 1.37 -7.60 16.58
C VAL A 228 1.02 -6.14 16.32
N ILE A 229 1.17 -5.31 17.35
CA ILE A 229 1.01 -3.85 17.22
C ILE A 229 2.41 -3.30 16.98
N SER A 230 2.64 -2.74 15.78
CA SER A 230 3.86 -1.98 15.52
C SER A 230 3.87 -0.74 16.40
N GLU A 231 4.99 -0.47 17.07
CA GLU A 231 5.20 0.80 17.75
C GLU A 231 5.07 1.97 16.78
N HIS A 232 4.57 3.09 17.28
CA HIS A 232 4.55 4.31 16.50
C HIS A 232 5.94 4.94 16.53
N LYS A 233 6.64 4.85 15.40
CA LYS A 233 7.90 5.58 15.18
C LYS A 233 7.63 6.86 14.40
N PRO A 234 8.21 8.01 14.80
CA PRO A 234 8.13 9.23 14.03
C PRO A 234 8.84 9.06 12.67
N ILE A 235 8.44 9.87 11.69
CA ILE A 235 9.05 9.85 10.36
C ILE A 235 10.50 10.36 10.47
N ASN A 236 11.46 9.54 10.07
CA ASN A 236 12.86 9.93 9.99
C ASN A 236 13.18 10.49 8.60
N TRP A 237 13.01 11.81 8.43
CA TRP A 237 13.27 12.50 7.17
C TRP A 237 14.75 12.48 6.77
N GLU A 238 15.65 12.59 7.75
CA GLU A 238 17.10 12.58 7.50
C GLU A 238 17.61 11.22 7.03
N LEU A 239 17.01 10.14 7.50
CA LEU A 239 17.27 8.82 6.94
C LEU A 239 16.75 8.73 5.51
N ARG A 240 15.52 9.18 5.25
CA ARG A 240 14.91 9.11 3.90
C ARG A 240 15.70 9.88 2.85
N LYS A 241 16.24 11.05 3.20
CA LYS A 241 17.11 11.84 2.30
C LYS A 241 18.44 11.15 2.00
N ARG A 242 18.95 10.34 2.92
CA ARG A 242 20.20 9.58 2.76
C ARG A 242 20.03 8.28 1.99
N ILE A 243 18.80 7.77 1.86
CA ILE A 243 18.51 6.61 1.05
C ILE A 243 18.63 7.02 -0.42
N VAL A 244 19.73 6.61 -1.03
CA VAL A 244 19.93 6.71 -2.48
C VAL A 244 20.14 5.30 -2.97
N PHE A 245 19.28 4.84 -3.89
CA PHE A 245 19.60 3.66 -4.66
C PHE A 245 20.63 4.11 -5.69
N SER A 246 21.90 3.82 -5.46
CA SER A 246 22.94 3.92 -6.47
C SER A 246 22.62 2.88 -7.53
N GLY A 247 21.79 3.26 -8.50
CA GLY A 247 21.71 2.57 -9.77
C GLY A 247 22.90 3.00 -10.61
N GLU A 248 23.61 2.02 -11.16
CA GLU A 248 24.42 2.22 -12.37
C GLU A 248 23.59 2.87 -13.48
#